data_AF-A0A7Y9FG60-F1
#
_entry.id   AF-A0A7Y9FG60-F1
#
_cell.length_a   1.000
_cell.length_b   1.000
_cell.length_c   1.000
_cell.angle_alpha   90.00
_cell.angle_beta   90.00
_cell.angle_gamma   90.00
#
_symmetry.space_group_name_H-M   'P 1'
#
loop_
_entity.id
_entity.type
_entity.pdbx_description
1 polymer ?
#
loop_
_entity_poly.entity_id
_entity_poly.type
_entity_poly.pdbx_seq_one_letter_code
_entity_poly.pdbx_strand_id
1 'polypeptide(L)'
;MHGTHGQGAGATVEQERAGWWGRWVRRWVSWGGAVTAVGLGNLVAALNWNAIHKGFAASVAAVEDLPMASTAEAASQRYAIFGFALLIIGQQMVTRRARDVPGT
;
A
#
# COMPACT_ATOMS: atom_id res chain seq x y z
N MET A 1 7.76 -14.98 53.08
CA MET A 1 6.99 -15.24 51.83
C MET A 1 6.33 -13.94 51.41
N HIS A 2 6.91 -13.21 50.47
CA HIS A 2 6.30 -11.99 49.91
C HIS A 2 6.61 -11.96 48.42
N GLY A 3 5.56 -11.91 47.61
CA GLY A 3 5.62 -12.09 46.16
C GLY A 3 6.11 -10.85 45.43
N THR A 4 7.04 -11.05 44.50
CA THR A 4 7.56 -10.03 43.57
C THR A 4 7.53 -10.52 42.11
N HIS A 5 6.51 -11.30 41.71
CA HIS A 5 6.45 -11.88 40.35
C HIS A 5 5.56 -11.11 39.36
N GLY A 6 4.98 -9.96 39.72
CA GLY A 6 4.00 -9.27 38.88
C GLY A 6 4.48 -8.11 38.00
N GLN A 7 5.65 -7.52 38.26
CA GLN A 7 6.05 -6.24 37.63
C GLN A 7 7.00 -6.36 36.42
N GLY A 8 7.58 -7.54 36.17
CA GLY A 8 8.51 -7.74 35.04
C GLY A 8 7.85 -8.06 33.70
N ALA A 9 6.70 -8.73 33.71
CA ALA A 9 6.07 -9.26 32.49
C ALA A 9 5.41 -8.18 31.60
N GLY A 10 4.94 -7.07 32.20
CA GLY A 10 4.37 -5.96 31.44
C GLY A 10 5.42 -5.15 30.67
N ALA A 11 6.58 -4.92 31.29
CA ALA A 11 7.68 -4.14 30.71
C ALA A 11 8.35 -4.87 29.52
N THR A 12 8.46 -6.20 29.58
CA THR A 12 9.04 -6.99 28.49
C THR A 12 8.13 -7.01 27.26
N VAL A 13 6.82 -7.15 27.44
CA VAL A 13 5.84 -7.14 26.33
C VAL A 13 5.79 -5.78 25.63
N GLU A 14 5.85 -4.68 26.38
CA GLU A 14 5.89 -3.33 25.78
C GLU A 14 7.21 -3.07 25.03
N GLN A 15 8.35 -3.51 25.57
CA GLN A 15 9.65 -3.40 24.90
C GLN A 15 9.72 -4.27 23.63
N GLU A 16 9.21 -5.50 23.66
CA GLU A 16 9.12 -6.37 22.50
C GLU A 16 8.23 -5.78 21.41
N ARG A 17 7.08 -5.23 21.80
CA ARG A 17 6.14 -4.57 20.88
C ARG A 17 6.75 -3.31 20.26
N ALA A 18 7.45 -2.49 21.04
CA ALA A 18 8.16 -1.31 20.54
C ALA A 18 9.28 -1.71 19.57
N GLY A 19 10.04 -2.77 19.87
CA GLY A 19 11.08 -3.32 19.00
C GLY A 19 10.52 -3.88 17.69
N TRP A 20 9.39 -4.60 17.76
CA TRP A 20 8.67 -5.08 16.59
C TRP A 20 8.17 -3.93 15.71
N TRP A 21 7.59 -2.90 16.34
CA TRP A 21 7.07 -1.73 15.63
C TRP A 21 8.17 -0.93 14.94
N GLY A 22 9.32 -0.72 15.61
CA GLY A 22 10.48 -0.08 14.99
C GLY A 22 11.06 -0.88 13.81
N ARG A 23 11.05 -2.22 13.87
CA ARG A 23 11.46 -3.07 12.72
C ARG A 23 10.45 -2.99 11.58
N TRP A 24 9.16 -2.99 11.90
CA TRP A 24 8.09 -2.87 10.92
C TRP A 24 8.15 -1.53 10.19
N VAL A 25 8.29 -0.41 10.90
CA VAL A 25 8.40 0.93 10.28
C VAL A 25 9.64 1.04 9.38
N ARG A 26 10.81 0.60 9.85
CA ARG A 26 12.06 0.64 9.05
C ARG A 26 11.96 -0.17 7.76
N ARG A 27 11.16 -1.24 7.76
CA ARG A 27 10.90 -2.06 6.58
C ARG A 27 10.11 -1.29 5.51
N TRP A 28 9.20 -0.40 5.92
CA TRP A 28 8.45 0.49 5.03
C TRP A 28 9.21 1.76 4.63
N VAL A 29 10.15 2.23 5.47
CA VAL A 29 11.13 3.28 5.10
C VAL A 29 12.28 2.67 4.29
N SER A 30 11.95 2.02 3.18
CA SER A 30 12.91 1.38 2.28
C SER A 30 12.52 1.62 0.82
N TRP A 31 13.41 1.31 -0.12
CA TRP A 31 13.10 1.37 -1.55
C TRP A 31 11.87 0.53 -1.93
N GLY A 32 11.72 -0.67 -1.35
CA GLY A 32 10.54 -1.49 -1.61
C GLY A 32 9.25 -0.87 -1.04
N GLY A 33 9.33 -0.19 0.10
CA GLY A 33 8.22 0.57 0.65
C GLY A 33 7.86 1.78 -0.22
N ALA A 34 8.86 2.50 -0.74
CA ALA A 34 8.66 3.59 -1.69
C ALA A 34 7.98 3.11 -2.99
N VAL A 35 8.45 1.99 -3.56
CA VAL A 35 7.81 1.38 -4.74
C VAL A 35 6.36 0.98 -4.46
N THR A 36 6.09 0.43 -3.26
CA THR A 36 4.72 0.12 -2.84
C THR A 36 3.87 1.39 -2.75
N ALA A 37 4.39 2.48 -2.18
CA ALA A 37 3.69 3.75 -2.07
C ALA A 37 3.35 4.34 -3.44
N VAL A 38 4.29 4.28 -4.40
CA VAL A 38 4.03 4.68 -5.80
C VAL A 38 2.94 3.79 -6.43
N GLY A 39 2.96 2.48 -6.18
CA GLY A 39 1.91 1.55 -6.61
C GLY A 39 0.53 1.93 -6.06
N LEU A 40 0.44 2.24 -4.77
CA LEU A 40 -0.80 2.74 -4.15
C LEU A 40 -1.28 4.05 -4.78
N GLY A 41 -0.37 4.99 -5.03
CA GLY A 41 -0.69 6.26 -5.71
C GLY A 41 -1.27 6.04 -7.11
N ASN A 42 -0.73 5.08 -7.86
CA ASN A 42 -1.28 4.68 -9.16
C ASN A 42 -2.68 4.08 -9.00
N LEU A 43 -2.93 3.23 -8.01
CA LEU A 43 -4.28 2.69 -7.78
C LEU A 43 -5.30 3.77 -7.40
N VAL A 44 -4.90 4.78 -6.61
CA VAL A 44 -5.75 5.94 -6.31
C VAL A 44 -6.07 6.72 -7.59
N ALA A 45 -5.08 6.94 -8.46
CA ALA A 45 -5.31 7.55 -9.76
C ALA A 45 -6.26 6.71 -10.63
N ALA A 46 -6.14 5.38 -10.62
CA ALA A 46 -7.06 4.49 -11.32
C ALA A 46 -8.50 4.65 -10.82
N LEU A 47 -8.70 4.69 -9.50
CA LEU A 47 -10.03 4.92 -8.91
C LEU A 47 -10.59 6.29 -9.30
N ASN A 48 -9.74 7.32 -9.33
CA ASN A 48 -10.15 8.67 -9.74
C ASN A 48 -10.61 8.69 -11.22
N TRP A 49 -9.82 8.11 -12.13
CA TRP A 49 -10.18 8.01 -13.55
C TRP A 49 -11.43 7.13 -13.77
N ASN A 50 -11.60 6.07 -12.99
CA ASN A 50 -12.80 5.23 -13.02
C ASN A 50 -14.05 6.01 -12.56
N ALA A 51 -13.92 6.86 -11.54
CA ALA A 51 -15.01 7.71 -11.09
C ALA A 51 -15.40 8.74 -12.16
N ILE A 52 -14.42 9.33 -12.85
CA ILE A 52 -14.65 10.23 -13.99
C ILE A 52 -15.39 9.51 -15.11
N HIS A 53 -14.93 8.31 -15.50
CA HIS A 53 -15.60 7.50 -16.51
C HIS A 53 -17.06 7.20 -16.15
N LYS A 54 -17.33 6.80 -14.90
CA LYS A 54 -18.70 6.56 -14.41
C LYS A 54 -19.54 7.84 -14.35
N GLY A 55 -18.93 8.97 -14.00
CA GLY A 55 -19.57 10.28 -14.01
C GLY A 55 -20.04 10.65 -15.41
N PHE A 56 -19.19 10.44 -16.43
CA PHE A 56 -19.57 10.60 -17.83
C PHE A 56 -20.65 9.59 -18.24
N ALA A 57 -20.51 8.31 -17.93
CA ALA A 57 -21.54 7.31 -18.27
C ALA A 57 -22.93 7.64 -17.66
N ALA A 58 -22.95 8.25 -16.48
CA ALA A 58 -24.19 8.71 -15.83
C ALA A 58 -24.75 10.01 -16.45
N SER A 59 -23.90 10.91 -16.96
CA SER A 59 -24.33 12.17 -17.61
C SER A 59 -24.61 12.04 -19.11
N VAL A 60 -24.05 11.02 -19.78
CA VAL A 60 -24.12 10.78 -21.24
C VAL A 60 -25.42 10.05 -21.65
N ALA A 61 -26.41 9.94 -20.76
CA ALA A 61 -27.80 9.83 -21.19
C ALA A 61 -28.28 11.03 -22.03
N ALA A 62 -27.46 12.09 -22.20
CA ALA A 62 -27.83 13.31 -22.90
C ALA A 62 -27.01 13.70 -24.15
N VAL A 63 -25.68 13.51 -24.27
CA VAL A 63 -24.92 14.02 -25.44
C VAL A 63 -23.62 13.24 -25.71
N GLU A 64 -23.34 13.04 -27.00
CA GLU A 64 -22.21 12.49 -27.77
C GLU A 64 -20.73 12.71 -27.32
N ASP A 65 -20.39 12.88 -26.04
CA ASP A 65 -18.99 13.01 -25.60
C ASP A 65 -18.28 11.64 -25.42
N LEU A 66 -18.15 10.89 -26.52
CA LEU A 66 -17.44 9.60 -26.61
C LEU A 66 -15.90 9.65 -26.41
N PRO A 67 -15.15 10.73 -26.75
CA PRO A 67 -13.68 10.69 -26.67
C PRO A 67 -13.13 10.86 -25.24
N MET A 68 -13.81 11.61 -24.35
CA MET A 68 -13.38 11.74 -22.95
C MET A 68 -13.67 10.49 -22.11
N ALA A 69 -14.81 9.81 -22.35
CA ALA A 69 -15.16 8.59 -21.62
C ALA A 69 -14.17 7.44 -21.92
N SER A 70 -13.86 7.21 -23.20
CA SER A 70 -12.93 6.17 -23.63
C SER A 70 -11.48 6.44 -23.16
N THR A 71 -11.05 7.70 -23.13
CA THR A 71 -9.73 8.07 -22.58
C THR A 71 -9.67 7.88 -21.06
N ALA A 72 -10.74 8.18 -20.33
CA ALA A 72 -10.82 7.97 -18.89
C ALA A 72 -10.77 6.47 -18.51
N GLU A 73 -11.47 5.61 -19.26
CA GLU A 73 -11.38 4.15 -19.06
C GLU A 73 -9.97 3.62 -19.31
N ALA A 74 -9.36 4.00 -20.45
CA ALA A 74 -8.00 3.57 -20.79
C ALA A 74 -6.97 4.06 -19.76
N ALA A 75 -7.11 5.29 -19.25
CA ALA A 75 -6.27 5.82 -18.19
C ALA A 75 -6.42 5.01 -16.89
N SER A 76 -7.67 4.75 -16.46
CA SER A 76 -7.99 3.93 -15.29
C SER A 76 -7.31 2.56 -15.36
N GLN A 77 -7.45 1.85 -16.49
CA GLN A 77 -6.83 0.53 -16.67
C GLN A 77 -5.31 0.58 -16.60
N ARG A 78 -4.66 1.55 -17.24
CA ARG A 78 -3.19 1.71 -17.20
C ARG A 78 -2.70 1.92 -15.77
N TYR A 79 -3.31 2.86 -15.05
CA TYR A 79 -2.97 3.14 -13.67
C TYR A 79 -3.22 1.92 -12.77
N ALA A 80 -4.27 1.13 -13.01
CA ALA A 80 -4.53 -0.09 -12.28
C ALA A 80 -3.43 -1.14 -12.51
N ILE A 81 -3.07 -1.42 -13.77
CA ILE A 81 -2.05 -2.41 -14.13
C ILE A 81 -0.70 -2.04 -13.51
N PHE A 82 -0.24 -0.81 -13.72
CA PHE A 82 1.03 -0.36 -13.13
C PHE A 82 0.96 -0.31 -11.60
N GLY A 83 -0.17 0.11 -11.04
CA GLY A 83 -0.39 0.09 -9.59
C GLY A 83 -0.22 -1.31 -8.99
N PHE A 84 -0.90 -2.31 -9.53
CA PHE A 84 -0.77 -3.70 -9.07
C PHE A 84 0.64 -4.27 -9.30
N ALA A 85 1.25 -4.02 -10.45
CA ALA A 85 2.61 -4.48 -10.72
C ALA A 85 3.61 -3.92 -9.70
N LEU A 86 3.52 -2.62 -9.42
CA LEU A 86 4.39 -1.96 -8.44
C LEU A 86 4.11 -2.43 -7.00
N LEU A 87 2.85 -2.72 -6.65
CA LEU A 87 2.55 -3.35 -5.36
C LEU A 87 3.25 -4.70 -5.23
N ILE A 88 3.13 -5.58 -6.23
CA ILE A 88 3.76 -6.90 -6.22
C ILE A 88 5.28 -6.75 -6.09
N ILE A 89 5.90 -5.92 -6.93
CA ILE A 89 7.35 -5.69 -6.92
C ILE A 89 7.79 -5.11 -5.57
N GLY A 90 7.11 -4.07 -5.08
CA GLY A 90 7.41 -3.44 -3.80
C GLY A 90 7.30 -4.42 -2.63
N GLN A 91 6.26 -5.25 -2.59
CA GLN A 91 6.11 -6.29 -1.58
C GLN A 91 7.21 -7.36 -1.66
N GLN A 92 7.62 -7.78 -2.86
CA GLN A 92 8.73 -8.72 -3.04
C GLN A 92 10.07 -8.13 -2.56
N MET A 93 10.34 -6.86 -2.85
CA MET A 93 11.54 -6.17 -2.36
C MET A 93 11.54 -6.05 -0.83
N VAL A 94 10.39 -5.67 -0.26
CA VAL A 94 10.19 -5.52 1.19
C VAL A 94 10.32 -6.87 1.92
N THR A 95 9.86 -7.98 1.33
CA THR A 95 9.95 -9.33 1.91
C THR A 95 11.33 -9.96 1.78
N ARG A 96 12.01 -9.81 0.64
CA ARG A 96 13.38 -10.30 0.44
C ARG A 96 14.35 -9.68 1.46
N ARG A 97 14.28 -8.36 1.62
CA ARG A 97 15.12 -7.64 2.61
C ARG A 97 14.91 -8.10 4.05
N ALA A 98 13.74 -8.62 4.38
CA ALA A 98 13.45 -9.15 5.71
C ALA A 98 14.07 -10.54 5.95
N ARG A 99 14.39 -11.29 4.87
CA ARG A 99 15.10 -12.58 4.94
C ARG A 99 16.62 -12.41 4.92
N ASP A 100 17.11 -11.34 4.30
CA ASP A 100 18.55 -11.07 4.14
C ASP A 100 19.21 -10.47 5.39
N VAL A 101 18.47 -10.20 6.47
CA VAL A 101 19.04 -9.78 7.77
C VAL A 101 19.48 -11.04 8.51
N PRO A 102 20.80 -11.33 8.64
CA PRO A 102 21.26 -12.50 9.38
C PRO A 102 21.00 -12.26 10.88
N GLY A 103 20.31 -13.20 11.53
CA GLY A 103 20.11 -13.18 12.99
C GLY A 103 18.65 -13.03 13.48
N THR A 104 17.65 -13.30 12.64
CA THR A 104 16.40 -13.90 13.14
C THR A 104 16.61 -15.39 13.39
#